data_AF-A0A2T2S5Q3-F1
#
_entry.id   AF-A0A2T2S5Q3-F1
#
_cell.length_a   1.000
_cell.length_b   1.000
_cell.length_c   1.000
_cell.angle_alpha   90.00
_cell.angle_beta   90.00
_cell.angle_gamma   90.00
#
_symmetry.space_group_name_H-M   'P 1'
#
loop_
_entity.id
_entity.type
_entity.pdbx_description
1 polymer ?
#
loop_
_entity_poly.entity_id
_entity_poly.type
_entity_poly.pdbx_seq_one_letter_code
_entity_poly.pdbx_strand_id
1 'polypeptide(L)' 'MRTDRYKLIYYRIREWELSDLHRDPHELCNVVDADCYQEVFRNLKEELRAQRAKYGDRTEKAVPK' A
#
# COMPACT_ATOMS: atom_id res chain seq x y z
N MET A 1 -0.94 -5.39 0.62
CA MET A 1 -2.09 -5.59 1.52
C MET A 1 -3.36 -5.34 0.75
N ARG A 2 -4.42 -6.11 1.01
CA ARG A 2 -5.73 -5.92 0.39
C ARG A 2 -6.79 -5.99 1.49
N THR A 3 -7.62 -4.96 1.59
CA THR A 3 -8.81 -4.90 2.42
C THR A 3 -10.04 -5.03 1.52
N ASP A 4 -11.24 -4.95 2.10
CA ASP A 4 -12.48 -5.00 1.31
C ASP A 4 -12.60 -3.81 0.34
N ARG A 5 -12.15 -2.62 0.75
CA ARG A 5 -12.27 -1.39 -0.03
C ARG A 5 -10.99 -0.95 -0.71
N TYR A 6 -9.82 -1.26 -0.16
CA TYR A 6 -8.56 -0.70 -0.65
C TYR A 6 -7.51 -1.78 -0.89
N LYS A 7 -6.65 -1.53 -1.89
CA LYS A 7 -5.46 -2.33 -2.14
C LYS A 7 -4.24 -1.44 -2.09
N LEU A 8 -3.24 -1.85 -1.31
CA LEU A 8 -1.95 -1.16 -1.17
C LEU A 8 -0.82 -2.10 -1.58
N ILE A 9 -0.03 -1.71 -2.56
CA ILE A 9 1.12 -2.47 -3.08
C ILE A 9 2.39 -1.63 -2.97
N TYR A 10 3.49 -2.29 -2.61
CA TYR A 10 4.83 -1.72 -2.69
C TYR A 10 5.68 -2.53 -3.65
N TYR A 11 6.17 -1.89 -4.71
CA TYR A 11 7.00 -2.52 -5.71
C TYR A 11 8.48 -2.49 -5.32
N ARG A 12 9.25 -3.47 -5.82
CA ARG A 12 10.71 -3.54 -5.59
C ARG A 12 11.46 -2.34 -6.16
N ILE A 13 10.86 -1.63 -7.13
CA ILE A 13 11.36 -0.37 -7.69
C ILE A 13 11.15 0.84 -6.78
N ARG A 14 10.73 0.62 -5.52
CA ARG A 14 10.50 1.65 -4.48
C ARG A 14 9.29 2.55 -4.73
N GLU A 15 8.30 2.01 -5.44
CA GLU A 15 7.06 2.72 -5.75
C GLU A 15 5.88 2.14 -4.97
N TRP A 16 4.92 3.01 -4.69
CA TRP A 16 3.66 2.67 -4.04
C TRP A 16 2.51 2.76 -5.02
N GLU A 17 1.55 1.87 -4.86
CA GLU A 17 0.28 1.92 -5.57
C GLU A 17 -0.86 1.73 -4.57
N LEU A 18 -1.84 2.61 -4.66
CA LEU A 18 -3.08 2.55 -3.90
C LEU A 18 -4.26 2.52 -4.87
N SER A 19 -5.18 1.58 -4.69
CA SER A 19 -6.42 1.48 -5.47
C SER A 19 -7.63 1.44 -4.54
N ASP A 20 -8.67 2.21 -4.87
CA ASP A 20 -10.01 2.13 -4.24
C ASP A 20 -10.85 1.11 -5.03
N LEU A 21 -10.99 -0.10 -4.50
CA LEU A 21 -11.67 -1.22 -5.15
C LEU A 21 -13.18 -1.00 -5.32
N HIS A 22 -13.78 -0.07 -4.57
CA HIS A 22 -15.19 0.27 -4.74
C HIS A 22 -15.39 1.22 -5.91
N ARG A 23 -14.46 2.17 -6.10
CA ARG A 23 -14.54 3.17 -7.19
C ARG A 23 -13.88 2.69 -8.48
N ASP A 24 -12.89 1.82 -8.36
CA ASP A 24 -12.09 1.25 -9.43
C ASP A 24 -11.91 -0.27 -9.21
N PRO A 25 -12.97 -1.06 -9.43
CA PRO A 25 -12.94 -2.51 -9.21
C PRO A 25 -11.99 -3.25 -10.17
N HIS A 26 -11.54 -2.58 -11.24
CA HIS A 26 -10.60 -3.12 -12.22
C HIS A 26 -9.15 -2.70 -11.95
N GLU A 27 -8.90 -1.92 -10.88
CA GLU A 27 -7.56 -1.52 -10.42
C GLU A 27 -6.73 -0.84 -11.52
N LEU A 28 -7.37 -0.01 -12.35
CA LEU A 28 -6.73 0.68 -13.47
C LEU A 28 -6.10 2.02 -13.06
N CYS A 29 -6.43 2.54 -11.88
CA CYS A 29 -6.00 3.85 -11.40
C CYS A 29 -5.20 3.74 -10.10
N ASN A 30 -3.96 4.24 -10.14
CA ASN A 30 -3.19 4.50 -8.94
C ASN A 30 -3.59 5.86 -8.35
N VAL A 31 -4.12 5.86 -7.12
CA VAL A 31 -4.57 7.06 -6.40
C VAL A 31 -3.64 7.45 -5.25
N VAL A 32 -2.41 6.92 -5.21
CA VAL A 32 -1.46 7.17 -4.11
C VAL A 32 -1.09 8.65 -3.96
N ASP A 33 -1.05 9.42 -5.05
CA ASP A 33 -0.68 10.84 -5.06
C ASP A 33 -1.89 11.78 -4.91
N ALA A 34 -3.11 11.25 -4.88
CA ALA A 34 -4.31 12.07 -4.73
C ALA A 34 -4.47 12.53 -3.27
N ASP A 35 -4.61 13.84 -3.06
CA ASP A 35 -4.70 14.47 -1.73
C ASP A 35 -5.78 13.84 -0.84
N CYS A 36 -6.94 13.50 -1.42
CA CYS A 36 -8.06 12.90 -0.71
C CYS A 36 -7.80 11.46 -0.21
N TYR A 37 -6.73 10.81 -0.66
CA TYR A 37 -6.34 9.47 -0.22
C TYR A 37 -5.08 9.46 0.65
N GLN A 38 -4.46 10.60 0.94
CA GLN A 38 -3.21 10.65 1.74
C GLN A 38 -3.39 10.09 3.15
N GLU A 39 -4.52 10.37 3.80
CA GLU A 39 -4.83 9.81 5.11
C GLU A 39 -5.04 8.29 5.05
N VAL A 40 -5.78 7.81 4.05
CA VAL A 40 -6.00 6.39 3.80
C VAL A 40 -4.66 5.68 3.55
N PHE A 41 -3.81 6.26 2.70
CA PHE A 41 -2.49 5.72 2.39
C PHE A 41 -1.62 5.58 3.66
N ARG A 42 -1.57 6.62 4.50
CA ARG A 42 -0.82 6.59 5.76
C ARG A 42 -1.32 5.48 6.70
N ASN A 43 -2.63 5.38 6.90
CA ASN A 43 -3.22 4.36 7.77
C ASN A 43 -2.94 2.95 7.26
N LEU A 44 -3.12 2.70 5.96
CA LEU A 44 -2.86 1.39 5.35
C LEU A 44 -1.37 1.03 5.38
N LYS A 45 -0.47 2.01 5.27
CA LYS A 45 0.97 1.80 5.37
C LYS A 45 1.39 1.41 6.79
N GLU A 46 0.79 2.01 7.81
CA GLU A 46 0.99 1.62 9.21
C GLU A 46 0.46 0.20 9.48
N GLU A 47 -0.72 -0.13 8.97
CA GLU A 47 -1.28 -1.48 9.09
C GLU A 47 -0.40 -2.51 8.39
N LEU A 48 0.06 -2.22 7.16
CA LEU A 48 0.97 -3.10 6.43
C LEU A 48 2.28 -3.32 7.20
N ARG A 49 2.83 -2.28 7.85
CA ARG A 49 4.01 -2.42 8.70
C ARG A 49 3.76 -3.34 9.90
N ALA A 50 2.62 -3.18 10.56
CA ALA A 50 2.23 -4.05 11.67
C ALA A 50 2.07 -5.52 11.21
N GLN A 51 1.44 -5.76 10.06
CA GLN A 51 1.31 -7.09 9.47
C GLN A 51 2.68 -7.69 9.11
N ARG A 52 3.56 -6.91 8.47
CA ARG A 52 4.92 -7.36 8.15
C ARG A 52 5.69 -7.76 9.40
N ALA A 53 5.63 -6.94 10.45
CA ALA A 53 6.26 -7.25 11.73
C ALA A 53 5.72 -8.55 12.34
N LYS A 54 4.39 -8.74 12.32
CA LYS A 54 3.71 -9.95 12.80
C LYS A 54 4.20 -11.22 12.10
N TYR A 55 4.44 -11.16 10.80
CA TYR A 55 4.88 -12.30 9.99
C TYR A 55 6.40 -12.36 9.76
N GLY A 56 7.18 -11.47 10.37
CA GLY A 56 8.63 -11.41 10.19
C GLY A 56 9.09 -11.01 8.79
N ASP A 57 8.22 -10.36 8.00
CA ASP A 57 8.51 -9.91 6.64
C ASP A 57 9.48 -8.71 6.66
N ARG A 58 10.62 -8.86 5.95
CA ARG A 58 11.70 -7.88 5.86
C ARG A 58 11.75 -7.17 4.49
N THR A 59 10.75 -7.36 3.63
CA THR A 59 10.71 -6.79 2.26
C THR A 59 10.80 -5.27 2.21
N GLU A 60 10.39 -4.55 3.28
CA GLU A 60 10.53 -3.08 3.34
C GLU A 60 11.95 -2.62 3.69
N LYS A 61 12.77 -3.49 4.30
CA LYS A 61 14.15 -3.10 4.60
C LYS A 61 14.88 -2.95 3.28
N ALA A 62 15.19 -1.71 2.91
CA ALA A 62 16.14 -1.45 1.86
C ALA A 62 17.38 -2.30 2.15
N VAL A 63 17.72 -3.20 1.24
CA VAL A 63 19.02 -3.87 1.28
C VAL A 63 20.05 -2.73 1.20
N PRO A 64 20.89 -2.53 2.23
CA PRO A 64 21.97 -1.56 2.12
C PRO A 64 22.82 -1.92 0.91
N LYS A 65 23.18 -0.92 0.11
CA LYS A 65 24.09 -1.10 -1.04
C LYS A 65 25.45 -1.62 -0.58
#